data_AF-A0A533TU26-F1
#
_entry.id   AF-A0A533TU26-F1
#
_cell.length_a   1.000
_cell.length_b   1.000
_cell.length_c   1.000
_cell.angle_alpha   90.00
_cell.angle_beta   90.00
_cell.angle_gamma   90.00
#
_symmetry.space_group_name_H-M   'P 1'
#
loop_
_entity.id
_entity.type
_entity.pdbx_description
1 polymer ?
#
loop_
_entity_poly.entity_id
_entity_poly.type
_entity_poly.pdbx_seq_one_letter_code
_entity_poly.pdbx_strand_id
1 'polypeptide(L)'
;MSQEQQQIQELKKALYLPVIKEIVEGWAIGKPPLASTGKPSGYYRLSNYLLEYLLAEGSFPTGIHAMPEGVDRHNNIEPSFPVDFDQIIGERTLPELVGQ
;
A
#
# COMPACT_ATOMS: atom_id res chain seq x y z
N MET A 1 17.01 -8.29 15.14
CA MET A 1 16.43 -9.22 14.14
C MET A 1 17.52 -10.17 13.70
N SER A 2 17.20 -11.46 13.56
CA SER A 2 18.14 -12.43 12.98
C SER A 2 18.24 -12.25 11.46
N GLN A 3 19.31 -12.76 10.84
CA GLN A 3 19.47 -12.77 9.38
C GLN A 3 18.29 -13.48 8.68
N GLU A 4 17.79 -14.57 9.28
CA GLU A 4 16.63 -15.31 8.82
C GLU A 4 15.34 -14.46 8.83
N GLN A 5 15.09 -13.71 9.91
CA GLN A 5 13.93 -12.81 9.98
C GLN A 5 13.98 -11.71 8.92
N GLN A 6 15.17 -11.18 8.65
CA GLN A 6 15.35 -10.15 7.63
C GLN A 6 15.13 -10.73 6.22
N GLN A 7 15.62 -11.94 5.96
CA GLN A 7 15.40 -12.62 4.68
C GLN A 7 13.91 -12.94 4.44
N ILE A 8 13.19 -13.43 5.46
CA ILE A 8 11.75 -13.68 5.36
C ILE A 8 10.98 -12.38 5.09
N GLN A 9 11.35 -11.28 5.73
CA GLN A 9 10.69 -9.99 5.50
C GLN A 9 10.91 -9.48 4.07
N GLU A 10 12.12 -9.60 3.52
CA GLU A 10 12.40 -9.22 2.12
C GLU A 10 11.63 -10.11 1.13
N LEU A 11 11.50 -11.41 1.40
CA LEU A 11 10.67 -12.31 0.59
C LEU A 11 9.19 -11.89 0.63
N LYS A 12 8.65 -11.57 1.81
CA LYS A 12 7.28 -11.04 1.94
C LYS A 12 7.09 -9.73 1.19
N LYS A 13 8.05 -8.80 1.27
CA LYS A 13 7.99 -7.54 0.49
C LYS A 13 7.94 -7.83 -1.01
N ALA A 14 8.84 -8.68 -1.52
CA ALA A 14 8.87 -9.05 -2.93
C ALA A 14 7.55 -9.70 -3.39
N LEU A 15 6.92 -10.49 -2.52
CA LEU A 15 5.62 -11.13 -2.75
C LEU A 15 4.46 -10.13 -2.78
N TYR A 16 4.43 -9.16 -1.86
CA TYR A 16 3.31 -8.24 -1.71
C TYR A 16 3.36 -7.02 -2.64
N LEU A 17 4.54 -6.55 -3.02
CA LEU A 17 4.70 -5.34 -3.84
C LEU A 17 3.91 -5.36 -5.17
N PRO A 18 3.86 -6.46 -5.95
CA PRO A 18 3.06 -6.52 -7.18
C PRO A 18 1.56 -6.30 -6.93
N VAL A 19 0.97 -7.01 -5.96
CA VAL A 19 -0.47 -6.89 -5.68
C VAL A 19 -0.83 -5.53 -5.09
N ILE A 20 0.04 -4.96 -4.25
CA ILE A 20 -0.12 -3.58 -3.75
C ILE A 20 -0.13 -2.61 -4.93
N LYS A 21 0.82 -2.74 -5.87
CA LYS A 21 0.89 -1.86 -7.03
C LYS A 21 -0.41 -1.92 -7.84
N GLU A 22 -0.93 -3.12 -8.12
CA GLU A 22 -2.19 -3.28 -8.86
C GLU A 22 -3.38 -2.63 -8.17
N ILE A 23 -3.51 -2.82 -6.84
CA ILE A 23 -4.58 -2.19 -6.04
C ILE A 23 -4.48 -0.66 -6.11
N VAL A 24 -3.29 -0.12 -5.90
CA VAL A 24 -3.08 1.34 -5.87
C VAL A 24 -3.21 1.95 -7.27
N GLU A 25 -2.78 1.25 -8.33
CA GLU A 25 -2.99 1.70 -9.71
C GLU A 25 -4.47 1.71 -10.08
N GLY A 26 -5.25 0.71 -9.65
CA GLY A 26 -6.71 0.71 -9.79
C GLY A 26 -7.37 1.87 -9.04
N TRP A 27 -6.98 2.09 -7.78
CA TRP A 27 -7.44 3.23 -6.99
C TRP A 27 -7.08 4.58 -7.65
N ALA A 28 -5.95 4.67 -8.34
CA ALA A 28 -5.50 5.90 -8.99
C ALA A 28 -6.29 6.29 -10.25
N ILE A 29 -7.09 5.38 -10.83
CA ILE A 29 -7.85 5.64 -12.06
C ILE A 29 -8.81 6.83 -11.86
N GLY A 30 -8.78 7.75 -12.82
CA GLY A 30 -9.63 8.95 -12.83
C GLY A 30 -9.20 10.06 -11.84
N LYS A 31 -8.15 9.85 -11.04
CA LYS A 31 -7.62 10.87 -10.12
C LYS A 31 -6.59 11.76 -10.82
N PRO A 32 -6.54 13.06 -10.50
CA PRO A 32 -5.58 13.98 -11.13
C PRO A 32 -4.15 13.65 -10.70
N PRO A 33 -3.19 13.52 -11.64
CA PRO A 33 -1.80 13.27 -11.31
C PRO A 33 -1.10 14.55 -10.82
N LEU A 34 -0.15 14.40 -9.90
CA LEU A 34 0.77 15.47 -9.52
C LEU A 34 1.86 15.64 -10.58
N ALA A 35 2.18 16.88 -10.94
CA ALA A 35 3.24 17.18 -11.93
C ALA A 35 4.63 16.65 -11.50
N SER A 36 4.86 16.48 -10.20
CA SER A 36 6.12 16.05 -9.61
C SER A 36 6.42 14.56 -9.78
N THR A 37 5.38 13.71 -9.81
CA THR A 37 5.50 12.24 -9.75
C THR A 37 4.73 11.53 -10.86
N GLY A 38 3.80 12.21 -11.54
CA GLY A 38 2.86 11.60 -12.48
C GLY A 38 1.81 10.70 -11.81
N LYS A 39 1.75 10.66 -10.48
CA LYS A 39 0.82 9.87 -9.67
C LYS A 39 -0.09 10.79 -8.85
N PRO A 40 -1.31 10.38 -8.50
CA PRO A 40 -2.18 11.20 -7.66
C PRO A 40 -1.61 11.39 -6.25
N SER A 41 -2.01 12.46 -5.57
CA SER A 41 -1.72 12.65 -4.14
C SER A 41 -2.19 11.44 -3.34
N GLY A 42 -1.38 10.99 -2.39
CA GLY A 42 -1.67 9.79 -1.58
C GLY A 42 -1.25 8.45 -2.19
N TYR A 43 -0.86 8.38 -3.47
CA TYR A 43 -0.45 7.11 -4.12
C TYR A 43 0.62 6.35 -3.34
N TYR A 44 1.72 7.02 -3.00
CA TYR A 44 2.82 6.40 -2.28
C TYR A 44 2.48 6.15 -0.80
N ARG A 45 1.67 7.02 -0.18
CA ARG A 45 1.18 6.79 1.20
C ARG A 45 0.34 5.53 1.28
N LEU A 46 -0.59 5.34 0.34
CA LEU A 46 -1.42 4.15 0.29
C LEU A 46 -0.59 2.89 0.00
N SER A 47 0.41 3.00 -0.89
CA SER A 47 1.32 1.89 -1.19
C SER A 47 2.11 1.46 0.06
N ASN A 48 2.68 2.42 0.79
CA ASN A 48 3.44 2.14 2.01
C ASN A 48 2.53 1.61 3.12
N TYR A 49 1.35 2.20 3.30
CA TYR A 49 0.36 1.74 4.26
C TYR A 49 -0.01 0.28 4.03
N LEU A 50 -0.33 -0.10 2.79
CA LEU A 50 -0.66 -1.49 2.44
C LEU A 50 0.53 -2.42 2.70
N LEU A 51 1.75 -2.01 2.36
CA LEU A 51 2.93 -2.83 2.62
C LEU A 51 3.15 -3.07 4.11
N GLU A 52 3.10 -2.01 4.92
CA GLU A 52 3.26 -2.10 6.37
C GLU A 52 2.17 -2.97 7.01
N TYR A 53 0.91 -2.76 6.60
CA TYR A 53 -0.22 -3.56 7.08
C TYR A 53 -0.04 -5.04 6.73
N LEU A 54 0.30 -5.36 5.48
CA LEU A 54 0.50 -6.75 5.04
C LEU A 54 1.68 -7.43 5.72
N LEU A 55 2.76 -6.70 6.00
CA LEU A 55 3.90 -7.24 6.74
C LEU A 55 3.55 -7.53 8.21
N ALA A 56 2.66 -6.72 8.81
CA ALA A 56 2.22 -6.88 10.20
C ALA A 56 1.15 -7.97 10.35
N GLU A 57 0.09 -7.91 9.55
CA GLU A 57 -1.12 -8.71 9.74
C GLU A 57 -1.20 -9.93 8.82
N GLY A 58 -0.41 -9.97 7.74
CA GLY A 58 -0.45 -11.06 6.76
C GLY A 58 -1.79 -11.21 6.02
N SER A 59 -2.67 -10.20 6.11
CA SER A 59 -4.01 -10.17 5.54
C SER A 59 -4.35 -8.77 5.04
N PHE A 60 -5.26 -8.67 4.08
CA PHE A 60 -5.70 -7.37 3.58
C PHE A 60 -6.46 -6.58 4.66
N PRO A 61 -6.30 -5.24 4.73
CA PRO A 61 -7.17 -4.41 5.56
C PRO A 61 -8.62 -4.48 5.04
N THR A 62 -9.58 -4.23 5.93
CA THR A 62 -11.03 -4.30 5.62
C THR A 62 -11.73 -3.05 6.11
N GLY A 63 -12.85 -2.68 5.48
CA GLY A 63 -13.60 -1.48 5.81
C GLY A 63 -12.88 -0.16 5.48
N ILE A 64 -13.30 0.92 6.15
CA ILE A 64 -12.83 2.28 5.88
C ILE A 64 -11.74 2.67 6.86
N HIS A 65 -10.54 2.97 6.35
CA HIS A 65 -9.43 3.47 7.15
C HIS A 65 -9.09 4.90 6.76
N ALA A 66 -8.68 5.72 7.74
CA ALA A 66 -8.10 7.03 7.48
C ALA A 66 -6.61 6.86 7.16
N MET A 67 -6.18 7.30 5.99
CA MET A 67 -4.77 7.43 5.67
C MET A 67 -4.19 8.61 6.44
N PRO A 68 -3.05 8.45 7.14
CA PRO A 68 -2.47 9.53 7.91
C PRO A 68 -2.06 10.71 7.02
N GLU A 69 -1.99 11.89 7.64
CA GLU A 69 -1.40 13.07 7.01
C GLU A 69 0.03 12.78 6.55
N GLY A 70 0.39 13.37 5.41
CA GLY A 70 1.71 13.24 4.81
C GLY A 70 2.43 14.57 4.71
N VAL A 71 3.70 14.50 4.33
CA VAL A 71 4.48 15.66 3.94
C VAL A 71 5.06 15.39 2.55
N ASP A 72 4.85 16.33 1.62
CA ASP A 72 5.41 16.21 0.27
C ASP A 72 6.90 16.60 0.24
N ARG A 73 7.55 16.44 -0.92
CA ARG A 73 8.97 16.78 -1.12
C ARG A 73 9.30 18.27 -0.97
N HIS A 74 8.29 19.15 -0.92
CA HIS A 74 8.44 20.59 -0.74
C HIS A 74 8.02 21.04 0.67
N ASN A 75 7.91 20.09 1.62
CA ASN A 75 7.45 20.30 2.99
C ASN A 75 6.00 20.81 3.14
N ASN A 76 5.14 20.60 2.14
CA ASN A 76 3.71 20.88 2.28
C ASN A 76 3.01 19.72 2.99
N ILE A 77 2.07 20.04 3.88
CA ILE A 77 1.19 19.05 4.51
C ILE A 77 0.21 18.54 3.45
N GLU A 78 0.16 17.22 3.29
CA GLU A 78 -0.89 16.55 2.53
C GLU A 78 -1.94 16.00 3.51
N PRO A 79 -3.22 16.37 3.35
CA PRO A 79 -4.25 16.00 4.32
C PRO A 79 -4.48 14.49 4.37
N SER A 80 -4.98 14.05 5.53
CA SER A 80 -5.56 12.71 5.70
C SER A 80 -6.71 12.51 4.71
N PHE A 81 -6.89 11.28 4.25
CA PHE A 81 -8.00 10.92 3.35
C PHE A 81 -8.53 9.52 3.69
N PRO A 82 -9.84 9.29 3.59
CA PRO A 82 -10.41 7.96 3.80
C PRO A 82 -10.12 7.04 2.62
N VAL A 83 -9.94 5.76 2.90
CA VAL A 83 -9.85 4.69 1.91
C VAL A 83 -10.80 3.58 2.32
N ASP A 84 -11.71 3.23 1.42
CA ASP A 84 -12.57 2.05 1.54
C ASP A 84 -11.83 0.85 0.94
N PHE A 85 -11.30 -0.01 1.82
CA PHE A 85 -10.52 -1.18 1.40
C PHE A 85 -11.39 -2.28 0.79
N ASP A 86 -12.65 -2.40 1.22
CA ASP A 86 -13.57 -3.37 0.63
C ASP A 86 -13.82 -3.02 -0.85
N GLN A 87 -13.91 -1.72 -1.16
CA GLN A 87 -14.06 -1.25 -2.53
C GLN A 87 -12.79 -1.43 -3.39
N ILE A 88 -11.61 -1.05 -2.90
CA ILE A 88 -10.39 -1.03 -3.75
C ILE A 88 -9.72 -2.41 -3.87
N ILE A 89 -9.88 -3.27 -2.86
CA ILE A 89 -9.34 -4.63 -2.86
C ILE A 89 -10.30 -5.57 -3.59
N GLY A 90 -11.61 -5.43 -3.37
CA GLY A 90 -12.63 -6.28 -3.98
C GLY A 90 -12.43 -7.75 -3.62
N GLU A 91 -12.51 -8.65 -4.60
CA GLU A 91 -12.41 -10.11 -4.41
C GLU A 91 -10.96 -10.64 -4.44
N ARG A 92 -9.95 -9.76 -4.35
CA ARG A 92 -8.55 -10.17 -4.44
C ARG A 92 -8.11 -10.99 -3.24
N THR A 93 -7.26 -11.98 -3.50
CA THR A 93 -6.58 -12.78 -2.48
C THR A 93 -5.10 -12.44 -2.43
N LEU A 94 -4.51 -12.52 -1.24
CA LEU A 94 -3.06 -12.37 -1.13
C LEU A 94 -2.37 -13.59 -1.73
N PRO A 95 -1.25 -13.39 -2.45
CA PRO A 95 -0.38 -14.50 -2.82
C PRO A 95 0.22 -15.13 -1.56
N GLU A 96 0.27 -16.45 -1.55
CA GLU A 96 0.89 -17.22 -0.47
C GLU A 96 2.38 -17.41 -0.74
N LEU A 97 3.19 -17.40 0.31
CA LEU A 97 4.54 -17.95 0.24
C LEU A 97 4.41 -19.46 0.10
N VAL A 98 4.47 -19.96 -1.14
CA VAL A 98 4.49 -21.41 -1.39
C VAL A 98 5.80 -21.97 -0.86
N GLY A 99 5.72 -22.70 0.26
CA GLY A 99 6.84 -23.48 0.80
C GLY A 99 7.09 -23.28 2.28
N GLN A 100 6.41 -24.08 3.11
CA GLN A 100 7.03 -25.05 4.00
C GLN A 100 6.22 -26.35 3.99
#